data_AF-A0A2S7DUX3-F1
#
_entry.id   AF-A0A2S7DUX3-F1
#
_cell.length_a   1.000
_cell.length_b   1.000
_cell.length_c   1.000
_cell.angle_alpha   90.00
_cell.angle_beta   90.00
_cell.angle_gamma   90.00
#
_symmetry.space_group_name_H-M   'P 1'
#
loop_
_entity.id
_entity.type
_entity.pdbx_description
1 polymer ?
#
loop_
_entity_poly.entity_id
_entity_poly.type
_entity_poly.pdbx_seq_one_letter_code
_entity_poly.pdbx_strand_id
1 'polypeptide(L)'
;MNDPRQASHPDHAMYQQIERGVHAIDAAHGRTPDQASARLTAALLPLAKENGLSRVDHVLMSQAYGNGVHNGENVFVVEGDPTHHAHLRARMNTEQALNTPEEQSFERARQLAGPAEQVPQPERTQTPQLDQ
;
A
#
# COMPACT_ATOMS: atom_id res chain seq x y z
N MET A 1 15.31 10.77 7.15
CA MET A 1 14.94 10.60 5.73
C MET A 1 14.62 9.14 5.43
N ASN A 2 13.50 8.60 5.90
CA ASN A 2 13.13 7.19 5.66
C ASN A 2 11.61 7.02 5.47
N ASP A 3 10.98 8.05 4.89
CA ASP A 3 9.54 8.11 4.68
C ASP A 3 9.30 8.16 3.17
N PRO A 4 8.47 7.25 2.60
CA PRO A 4 8.25 7.19 1.15
C PRO A 4 7.55 8.43 0.58
N ARG A 5 7.01 9.31 1.42
CA ARG A 5 6.49 10.63 1.00
C ARG A 5 7.59 11.63 0.66
N GLN A 6 8.83 11.36 1.06
CA GLN A 6 9.96 12.24 0.80
C GLN A 6 10.55 11.99 -0.58
N ALA A 7 10.81 13.06 -1.35
CA ALA A 7 11.35 12.97 -2.70
C ALA A 7 12.70 12.26 -2.81
N SER A 8 13.48 12.23 -1.73
CA SER A 8 14.77 11.53 -1.66
C SER A 8 14.66 10.02 -1.45
N HIS A 9 13.46 9.48 -1.22
CA HIS A 9 13.25 8.06 -0.94
C HIS A 9 13.16 7.24 -2.25
N PRO A 10 13.78 6.05 -2.34
CA PRO A 10 13.72 5.22 -3.54
C PRO A 10 12.28 4.83 -3.93
N ASP A 11 11.43 4.51 -2.94
CA ASP A 11 10.03 4.18 -3.19
C ASP A 11 9.13 5.40 -3.48
N HIS A 12 9.66 6.63 -3.48
CA HIS A 12 8.85 7.84 -3.63
C HIS A 12 8.05 7.87 -4.94
N ALA A 13 8.67 7.46 -6.04
CA ALA A 13 8.01 7.42 -7.34
C ALA A 13 6.81 6.46 -7.35
N MET A 14 6.97 5.27 -6.76
CA MET A 14 5.89 4.29 -6.64
C MET A 14 4.81 4.77 -5.68
N TYR A 15 5.19 5.38 -4.55
CA TYR A 15 4.24 5.97 -3.61
C TYR A 15 3.36 7.04 -4.28
N GLN A 16 3.96 7.96 -5.03
CA GLN A 16 3.24 9.00 -5.79
C GLN A 16 2.31 8.42 -6.88
N GLN A 17 2.71 7.31 -7.50
CA GLN A 17 1.85 6.61 -8.45
C GLN A 17 0.61 6.02 -7.78
N ILE A 18 0.79 5.35 -6.65
CA ILE A 18 -0.30 4.79 -5.85
C ILE A 18 -1.23 5.89 -5.36
N GLU A 19 -0.67 6.98 -4.80
CA GLU A 19 -1.42 8.13 -4.28
C GLU A 19 -2.36 8.70 -5.35
N ARG A 20 -1.84 8.93 -6.57
CA ARG A 20 -2.65 9.40 -7.70
C ARG A 20 -3.79 8.44 -8.05
N GLY A 21 -3.54 7.14 -8.01
CA GLY A 21 -4.57 6.12 -8.28
C GLY A 21 -5.66 6.11 -7.21
N VAL A 22 -5.29 6.21 -5.93
CA VAL A 22 -6.24 6.30 -4.81
C VAL A 22 -7.06 7.60 -4.90
N HIS A 23 -6.43 8.73 -5.18
CA HIS A 23 -7.15 10.01 -5.34
C HIS A 23 -8.11 9.98 -6.53
N ALA A 24 -7.77 9.28 -7.62
CA ALA A 24 -8.68 9.09 -8.74
C ALA A 24 -9.91 8.25 -8.34
N ILE A 25 -9.73 7.25 -7.47
CA ILE A 25 -10.84 6.48 -6.90
C ILE A 25 -11.71 7.36 -6.01
N ASP A 26 -11.12 8.19 -5.15
CA ASP A 26 -11.87 9.11 -4.29
C ASP A 26 -12.70 10.09 -5.12
N ALA A 27 -12.07 10.70 -6.14
CA ALA A 27 -12.74 11.61 -7.06
C ALA A 27 -13.90 10.93 -7.81
N ALA A 28 -13.74 9.68 -8.23
CA ALA A 28 -14.81 8.89 -8.88
C ALA A 28 -16.01 8.65 -7.94
N HIS A 29 -15.78 8.62 -6.63
CA HIS A 29 -16.83 8.49 -5.60
C HIS A 29 -17.30 9.85 -5.05
N GLY A 30 -16.82 10.98 -5.59
CA GLY A 30 -17.16 12.32 -5.11
C GLY A 30 -16.60 12.64 -3.72
N ARG A 31 -15.52 11.96 -3.30
CA ARG A 31 -14.83 12.20 -2.03
C ARG A 31 -13.54 13.00 -2.26
N THR A 32 -13.20 13.82 -1.28
CA THR A 32 -11.88 14.44 -1.20
C THR A 32 -10.93 13.48 -0.50
N PRO A 33 -9.66 13.34 -0.95
CA PRO A 33 -8.68 12.53 -0.25
C PRO A 33 -8.55 12.91 1.23
N ASP A 34 -8.61 11.91 2.10
CA ASP A 34 -8.54 12.08 3.54
C ASP A 34 -7.57 11.08 4.20
N GLN A 35 -7.62 10.93 5.52
CA GLN A 35 -6.74 10.00 6.24
C GLN A 35 -6.96 8.54 5.80
N ALA A 36 -8.18 8.16 5.41
CA ALA A 36 -8.49 6.87 4.81
C ALA A 36 -7.70 6.67 3.51
N SER A 37 -7.67 7.67 2.64
CA SER A 37 -6.89 7.67 1.40
C SER A 37 -5.39 7.56 1.66
N ALA A 38 -4.90 8.24 2.71
CA ALA A 38 -3.49 8.15 3.11
C ALA A 38 -3.13 6.74 3.60
N ARG A 39 -3.96 6.12 4.45
CA ARG A 39 -3.78 4.73 4.92
C ARG A 39 -3.85 3.72 3.78
N LEU A 40 -4.81 3.90 2.88
CA LEU A 40 -4.96 3.06 1.69
C LEU A 40 -3.70 3.16 0.81
N THR A 41 -3.23 4.37 0.53
CA THR A 41 -1.99 4.61 -0.23
C THR A 41 -0.79 3.96 0.45
N ALA A 42 -0.63 4.15 1.76
CA ALA A 42 0.46 3.56 2.51
C ALA A 42 0.43 2.03 2.48
N ALA A 43 -0.74 1.40 2.65
CA ALA A 43 -0.90 -0.06 2.65
C ALA A 43 -0.66 -0.72 1.29
N LEU A 44 -0.89 0.00 0.20
CA LEU A 44 -0.66 -0.50 -1.16
C LEU A 44 0.83 -0.53 -1.55
N LEU A 45 1.67 0.30 -0.93
CA LEU A 45 3.10 0.32 -1.21
C LEU A 45 3.82 -1.00 -0.88
N PRO A 46 3.75 -1.55 0.36
CA PRO A 46 4.36 -2.83 0.66
C PRO A 46 3.71 -3.94 -0.17
N LEU A 47 2.40 -3.91 -0.42
CA LEU A 47 1.71 -4.90 -1.24
C LEU A 47 2.31 -5.01 -2.65
N ALA A 48 2.57 -3.87 -3.30
CA ALA A 48 3.18 -3.83 -4.63
C ALA A 48 4.56 -4.50 -4.59
N LYS A 49 5.39 -4.15 -3.61
CA LYS A 49 6.76 -4.69 -3.44
C LYS A 49 6.76 -6.19 -3.12
N GLU A 50 5.88 -6.66 -2.24
CA GLU A 50 5.71 -8.08 -1.88
C GLU A 50 5.37 -8.94 -3.10
N ASN A 51 4.68 -8.35 -4.08
CA ASN A 51 4.26 -9.04 -5.30
C ASN A 51 5.20 -8.77 -6.49
N GLY A 52 6.36 -8.16 -6.25
CA GLY A 52 7.40 -7.94 -7.27
C GLY A 52 7.08 -6.83 -8.28
N LEU A 53 6.10 -5.97 -8.01
CA LEU A 53 5.85 -4.78 -8.83
C LEU A 53 7.00 -3.79 -8.63
N SER A 54 7.52 -3.27 -9.73
CA SER A 54 8.54 -2.21 -9.76
C SER A 54 7.93 -0.82 -9.95
N ARG A 55 6.68 -0.74 -10.42
CA ARG A 55 5.86 0.48 -10.46
C ARG A 55 4.37 0.14 -10.35
N VAL A 56 3.54 1.16 -10.12
CA VAL A 56 2.08 1.01 -10.13
C VAL A 56 1.51 1.92 -11.22
N ASP A 57 0.98 1.33 -12.28
CA ASP A 57 0.37 2.08 -13.39
C ASP A 57 -1.12 2.34 -13.12
N HIS A 58 -1.81 1.40 -12.46
CA HIS A 58 -3.22 1.54 -12.12
C HIS A 58 -3.55 1.07 -10.69
N VAL A 59 -4.47 1.80 -10.04
CA VAL A 59 -5.13 1.37 -8.79
C VAL A 59 -6.61 1.23 -9.08
N LEU A 60 -7.18 0.05 -8.79
CA LEU A 60 -8.56 -0.30 -9.12
C LEU A 60 -9.27 -0.88 -7.89
N MET A 61 -10.58 -0.70 -7.78
CA MET A 61 -11.41 -1.37 -6.77
C MET A 61 -12.20 -2.52 -7.39
N SER A 62 -12.52 -3.54 -6.58
CA SER A 62 -13.41 -4.62 -6.99
C SER A 62 -14.80 -4.08 -7.27
N GLN A 63 -15.36 -4.49 -8.39
CA GLN A 63 -16.77 -4.24 -8.70
C GLN A 63 -17.60 -5.44 -8.28
N ALA A 64 -18.82 -5.20 -7.81
CA ALA A 64 -19.74 -6.28 -7.46
C ALA A 64 -20.25 -6.97 -8.75
N TYR A 65 -20.01 -8.26 -8.88
CA TYR A 65 -20.43 -9.06 -10.06
C TYR A 65 -21.40 -10.20 -9.70
N GLY A 66 -22.29 -9.98 -8.72
CA GLY A 66 -23.33 -10.96 -8.36
C GLY A 66 -22.82 -12.32 -7.85
N ASN A 67 -21.51 -12.45 -7.65
CA ASN A 67 -20.79 -13.65 -7.25
C ASN A 67 -20.33 -13.59 -5.78
N GLY A 68 -20.93 -12.72 -4.98
CA GLY A 68 -20.62 -12.54 -3.55
C GLY A 68 -19.49 -11.56 -3.23
N VAL A 69 -18.86 -10.92 -4.23
CA VAL A 69 -17.89 -9.83 -4.00
C VAL A 69 -18.64 -8.50 -3.88
N HIS A 70 -18.41 -7.76 -2.78
CA HIS A 70 -18.99 -6.42 -2.62
C HIS A 70 -18.20 -5.36 -3.40
N ASN A 71 -18.88 -4.28 -3.80
CA ASN A 71 -18.22 -3.15 -4.45
C ASN A 71 -17.23 -2.51 -3.46
N GLY A 72 -15.99 -2.31 -3.89
CA GLY A 72 -14.92 -1.76 -3.05
C GLY A 72 -14.35 -2.73 -2.01
N GLU A 73 -14.75 -4.01 -2.00
CA GLU A 73 -14.23 -5.00 -1.03
C GLU A 73 -12.71 -5.20 -1.13
N ASN A 74 -12.18 -5.22 -2.35
CA ASN A 74 -10.76 -5.37 -2.61
C ASN A 74 -10.24 -4.19 -3.43
N VAL A 75 -8.99 -3.82 -3.16
CA VAL A 75 -8.22 -2.88 -3.97
C VAL A 75 -7.10 -3.64 -4.68
N PHE A 76 -6.82 -3.25 -5.92
CA PHE A 76 -5.83 -3.86 -6.80
C PHE A 76 -4.81 -2.81 -7.22
N VAL A 77 -3.54 -3.20 -7.22
CA VAL A 77 -2.46 -2.46 -7.88
C VAL A 77 -2.00 -3.25 -9.09
N VAL A 78 -1.85 -2.57 -10.22
CA VAL A 78 -1.48 -3.18 -11.50
C VAL A 78 -0.26 -2.47 -12.05
N GLU A 79 0.72 -3.26 -12.49
CA GLU A 79 1.84 -2.82 -13.31
C GLU A 79 1.59 -3.21 -14.77
N GLY A 80 1.77 -2.25 -15.67
CA GLY A 80 1.53 -2.41 -17.10
C GLY A 80 0.07 -2.21 -17.49
N ASP A 81 -0.22 -2.53 -18.75
CA ASP A 81 -1.55 -2.40 -19.30
C ASP A 81 -2.44 -3.57 -18.82
N PRO A 82 -3.61 -3.31 -18.18
CA PRO A 82 -4.47 -4.35 -17.63
C PRO A 82 -5.12 -5.24 -18.71
N THR A 83 -5.10 -4.82 -19.98
CA THR A 83 -5.57 -5.60 -21.13
C THR A 83 -4.49 -6.51 -21.72
N HIS A 84 -3.22 -6.35 -21.31
CA HIS A 84 -2.13 -7.24 -21.68
C HIS A 84 -2.02 -8.43 -20.71
N HIS A 85 -1.77 -9.63 -21.25
CA HIS A 85 -1.67 -10.87 -20.48
C HIS A 85 -0.49 -10.94 -19.50
N ALA A 86 0.52 -10.10 -19.68
CA ALA A 86 1.73 -10.08 -18.87
C ALA A 86 1.70 -9.04 -17.73
N HIS A 87 0.53 -8.47 -17.41
CA HIS A 87 0.44 -7.54 -16.28
C HIS A 87 0.73 -8.23 -14.94
N LEU A 88 1.45 -7.54 -14.06
CA LEU A 88 1.55 -7.94 -12.67
C LEU A 88 0.44 -7.25 -11.89
N ARG A 89 -0.25 -8.01 -11.04
CA ARG A 89 -1.33 -7.48 -10.21
C ARG A 89 -1.25 -8.05 -8.82
N ALA A 90 -1.36 -7.17 -7.83
CA ALA A 90 -1.56 -7.55 -6.44
C ALA A 90 -2.91 -7.04 -5.94
N ARG A 91 -3.44 -7.67 -4.88
CA ARG A 91 -4.70 -7.25 -4.25
C ARG A 91 -4.61 -7.30 -2.74
N MET A 92 -5.41 -6.47 -2.09
CA MET A 92 -5.72 -6.63 -0.66
C MET A 92 -7.15 -6.22 -0.37
N ASN A 93 -7.65 -6.63 0.79
CA ASN A 93 -8.95 -6.19 1.27
C ASN A 93 -8.89 -4.70 1.66
N THR A 94 -9.87 -3.93 1.23
CA THR A 94 -9.91 -2.48 1.47
C THR A 94 -10.06 -2.15 2.95
N GLU A 95 -10.88 -2.89 3.70
CA GLU A 95 -11.01 -2.67 5.16
C GLU A 95 -9.69 -2.96 5.89
N GLN A 96 -8.97 -4.01 5.49
CA GLN A 96 -7.64 -4.30 6.02
C GLN A 96 -6.66 -3.14 5.73
N ALA A 97 -6.72 -2.54 4.55
CA ALA A 97 -5.90 -1.37 4.21
C ALA A 97 -6.24 -0.16 5.09
N LEU A 98 -7.54 0.13 5.27
CA LEU A 98 -8.03 1.27 6.06
C LEU A 98 -7.76 1.15 7.56
N ASN A 99 -7.71 -0.08 8.08
CA ASN A 99 -7.39 -0.37 9.48
C ASN A 99 -5.88 -0.47 9.74
N THR A 100 -5.03 -0.49 8.71
CA THR A 100 -3.58 -0.51 8.89
C THR A 100 -3.07 0.93 9.09
N PRO A 101 -2.36 1.24 10.19
CA PRO A 101 -1.72 2.55 10.35
C PRO A 101 -0.65 2.76 9.27
N GLU A 102 -0.52 3.99 8.77
CA GLU A 102 0.46 4.34 7.73
C GLU A 102 1.89 3.93 8.12
N GLU A 103 2.26 4.18 9.39
CA GLU A 103 3.58 3.86 9.93
C GLU A 103 3.90 2.36 9.78
N GLN A 104 2.96 1.47 10.12
CA GLN A 104 3.17 0.03 9.96
C GLN A 104 3.35 -0.39 8.50
N SER A 105 2.63 0.25 7.58
CA SER A 105 2.79 -0.03 6.15
C SER A 105 4.15 0.43 5.63
N PHE A 106 4.64 1.58 6.10
CA PHE A 106 5.97 2.08 5.75
C PHE A 106 7.08 1.20 6.35
N GLU A 107 6.91 0.74 7.58
CA GLU A 107 7.83 -0.23 8.20
C GLU A 107 7.90 -1.52 7.38
N ARG A 108 6.77 -2.07 6.93
CA ARG A 108 6.75 -3.23 6.03
C ARG A 108 7.41 -2.94 4.69
N ALA A 109 7.09 -1.81 4.05
CA ALA A 109 7.69 -1.43 2.77
C ALA A 109 9.22 -1.31 2.85
N ARG A 110 9.73 -0.90 4.02
CA ARG A 110 11.15 -0.82 4.32
C ARG A 110 11.80 -2.19 4.53
N GLN A 111 11.14 -3.11 5.23
CA GLN A 111 11.65 -4.49 5.38
C GLN A 111 11.81 -5.20 4.03
N LEU A 112 11.02 -4.78 3.03
CA LEU A 112 11.06 -5.26 1.66
C LEU A 112 12.06 -4.50 0.77
N ALA A 113 12.56 -3.34 1.24
CA ALA A 113 13.71 -2.70 0.60
C ALA A 113 14.96 -3.54 0.91
N GLY A 114 15.78 -3.80 -0.12
CA GLY A 114 16.98 -4.63 0.01
C GLY A 114 18.00 -4.11 1.04
N PRO A 115 19.11 -4.83 1.26
CA PRO A 115 20.03 -4.64 2.40
C PRO A 115 20.73 -3.26 2.51
N ALA A 116 20.45 -2.30 1.63
CA ALA A 116 21.00 -0.95 1.70
C ALA A 116 20.38 -0.06 2.81
N GLU A 117 19.20 -0.40 3.35
CA GLU A 117 18.48 0.44 4.33
C GLU A 117 17.92 -0.31 5.56
N GLN A 118 18.47 -1.50 5.84
CA GLN A 118 18.22 -2.24 7.08
C GLN A 118 18.98 -1.62 8.26
N VAL A 119 18.48 -0.50 8.79
CA VAL A 119 18.87 0.02 10.13
C VAL A 119 17.95 -0.63 11.17
N PRO A 120 18.45 -1.16 12.30
CA PRO A 120 17.69 -2.00 13.22
C PRO A 120 16.40 -1.32 13.68
N GLN A 121 15.30 -2.04 13.57
CA GLN A 121 14.07 -1.72 14.28
C GLN A 121 14.40 -1.86 15.78
N PRO A 122 14.14 -0.85 16.64
CA PRO A 122 14.30 -1.05 18.07
C PRO A 122 13.40 -2.23 18.44
N GLU A 123 14.03 -3.28 18.99
CA GLU A 123 13.34 -4.38 19.62
C GLU A 123 12.17 -3.82 20.41
N ARG A 124 10.98 -4.40 20.20
CA ARG A 124 9.96 -4.34 21.24
C ARG A 124 10.59 -4.99 22.45
N THR A 125 11.20 -4.18 23.31
CA THR A 125 11.55 -4.54 24.67
C THR A 125 10.22 -4.83 25.35
N GLN A 126 9.73 -6.06 25.15
CA GLN A 126 8.90 -6.73 26.10
C GLN A 126 9.74 -6.76 27.36
N THR A 127 9.60 -5.74 28.21
CA THR A 127 10.06 -5.81 29.58
C THR A 127 9.46 -7.10 30.13
N PRO A 128 10.27 -8.10 30.51
CA PRO A 128 9.78 -9.07 31.45
C PRO A 128 9.46 -8.22 32.68
N GLN A 129 8.18 -8.10 33.03
CA GLN A 129 7.83 -7.68 34.37
C GLN A 129 8.34 -8.79 35.29
N LEU A 130 9.60 -8.64 35.68
CA LEU A 130 10.22 -9.30 36.80
C LEU A 130 9.33 -9.00 38.00
N ASP A 131 8.67 -10.05 38.49
CA ASP A 131 8.43 -10.39 39.89
C ASP A 131 7.94 -9.27 40.83
N GLN A 132 6.79 -9.51 41.47
CA GLN A 132 6.60 -9.56 42.94
C GLN A 132 5.10 -9.62 43.29
#